data_AF-A0A931LIS6-F1
#
_entry.id   AF-A0A931LIS6-F1
#
_cell.length_a   1.000
_cell.length_b   1.000
_cell.length_c   1.000
_cell.angle_alpha   90.00
_cell.angle_beta   90.00
_cell.angle_gamma   90.00
#
_symmetry.space_group_name_H-M   'P 1'
#
loop_
_entity.id
_entity.type
_entity.pdbx_description
1 polymer ?
#
loop_
_entity_poly.entity_id
_entity_poly.type
_entity_poly.pdbx_seq_one_letter_code
_entity_poly.pdbx_strand_id
1 'polypeptide(L)'
;MQTLTTPKAVNQVAFSPDGNLLAYGFTEEEKGTITLWDVTTRHEVRTIPYYGSNSFSFQGNHDLGNRFGFSPDGHTLAASYCLEETSYSYCSKPVIRFWDATTGESLYTLRSCCLVAFSPNGQLLASESGFLWYVGHLMKK
;
A
#
# COMPACT_ATOMS: atom_id res chain seq x y z
N MET A 1 -0.21 18.66 -20.54
CA MET A 1 -0.63 17.40 -19.90
C MET A 1 0.34 16.32 -20.37
N GLN A 2 1.01 15.62 -19.47
CA GLN A 2 1.95 14.55 -19.82
C GLN A 2 1.50 13.26 -19.13
N THR A 3 1.42 12.18 -19.90
CA THR A 3 0.84 10.90 -19.49
C THR A 3 1.96 9.93 -19.13
N LEU A 4 1.85 9.28 -17.97
CA LEU A 4 2.68 8.13 -17.62
C LEU A 4 2.13 6.92 -18.38
N THR A 5 2.87 6.43 -19.39
CA THR A 5 2.39 5.31 -20.22
C THR A 5 2.81 4.00 -19.58
N THR A 6 1.93 3.44 -18.75
CA THR A 6 2.08 2.06 -18.25
C THR A 6 1.45 1.08 -19.24
N PRO A 7 2.02 -0.11 -19.44
CA PRO A 7 1.41 -1.14 -20.29
C PRO A 7 0.15 -1.77 -19.68
N LYS A 8 -0.19 -1.41 -18.44
CA LYS A 8 -1.28 -1.98 -17.64
C LYS A 8 -2.10 -0.87 -16.98
N ALA A 9 -3.37 -1.14 -16.69
CA ALA A 9 -4.25 -0.19 -16.04
C ALA A 9 -3.80 0.07 -14.60
N VAL A 10 -3.35 1.29 -14.32
CA VAL A 10 -3.08 1.75 -12.96
C VAL A 10 -4.42 1.96 -12.27
N ASN A 11 -4.64 1.24 -11.18
CA ASN A 11 -5.90 1.31 -10.43
C ASN A 11 -5.74 2.04 -9.10
N GLN A 12 -4.50 2.34 -8.68
CA GLN A 12 -4.19 3.04 -7.43
C GLN A 12 -2.94 3.90 -7.56
N VAL A 13 -2.97 5.06 -6.90
CA VAL A 13 -1.86 6.03 -6.86
C VAL A 13 -1.79 6.70 -5.49
N ALA A 14 -0.58 7.05 -5.06
CA ALA A 14 -0.35 7.86 -3.87
C ALA A 14 0.93 8.69 -4.03
N PHE A 15 0.87 9.98 -3.71
CA PHE A 15 2.08 10.81 -3.58
C PHE A 15 2.68 10.67 -2.18
N SER A 16 4.00 10.72 -2.10
CA SER A 16 4.68 10.96 -0.83
C SER A 16 4.33 12.36 -0.30
N PRO A 17 4.38 12.60 1.02
CA PRO A 17 4.02 13.89 1.62
C PRO A 17 4.87 15.06 1.12
N ASP A 18 6.13 14.79 0.77
CA ASP A 18 7.06 15.77 0.19
C ASP A 18 6.86 15.97 -1.33
N GLY A 19 6.00 15.16 -1.96
CA GLY A 19 5.69 15.22 -3.38
C GLY A 19 6.80 14.70 -4.31
N ASN A 20 7.90 14.18 -3.76
CA ASN A 20 9.03 13.73 -4.57
C ASN A 20 8.84 12.35 -5.18
N LEU A 21 7.99 11.51 -4.56
CA LEU A 21 7.69 10.16 -5.02
C LEU A 21 6.20 10.02 -5.35
N LEU A 22 5.94 9.30 -6.43
CA LEU A 22 4.63 8.77 -6.78
C LEU A 22 4.69 7.25 -6.68
N ALA A 23 3.88 6.67 -5.79
CA ALA A 23 3.61 5.25 -5.78
C ALA A 23 2.40 4.94 -6.66
N TYR A 24 2.51 3.92 -7.50
CA TYR A 24 1.37 3.36 -8.24
C TYR A 24 1.42 1.84 -8.28
N GLY A 25 0.27 1.18 -8.43
CA GLY A 25 0.17 -0.27 -8.47
C GLY A 25 -0.87 -0.78 -9.47
N PHE A 26 -0.88 -2.10 -9.64
CA PHE A 26 -1.74 -2.83 -10.58
C PHE A 26 -2.53 -3.94 -9.88
N THR A 27 -3.78 -4.17 -10.29
CA THR A 27 -4.70 -5.13 -9.65
C THR A 27 -4.75 -6.53 -10.25
N GLU A 28 -4.33 -6.69 -11.50
CA GLU A 28 -4.77 -7.84 -12.31
C GLU A 28 -3.82 -9.05 -12.25
N GLU A 29 -2.89 -9.09 -11.31
CA GLU A 29 -1.91 -10.17 -11.20
C GLU A 29 -2.06 -10.96 -9.90
N GLU A 30 -1.78 -12.27 -9.98
CA GLU A 30 -1.55 -13.13 -8.81
C GLU A 30 -0.43 -12.61 -7.90
N LYS A 31 0.44 -11.74 -8.44
CA LYS A 31 1.51 -11.03 -7.75
C LYS A 31 1.48 -9.56 -8.15
N GLY A 32 0.99 -8.70 -7.26
CA GLY A 32 1.01 -7.27 -7.51
C GLY A 32 2.40 -6.64 -7.31
N THR A 33 2.59 -5.48 -7.89
CA THR A 33 3.76 -4.64 -7.66
C THR A 33 3.32 -3.23 -7.31
N ILE A 34 4.12 -2.56 -6.48
CA ILE A 34 4.05 -1.11 -6.30
C ILE A 34 5.31 -0.52 -6.91
N THR A 35 5.14 0.33 -7.90
CA THR A 35 6.25 1.08 -8.50
C THR A 35 6.33 2.45 -7.85
N LEU A 36 7.54 2.83 -7.45
CA LEU A 36 7.90 4.17 -6.99
C LEU A 36 8.55 4.92 -8.15
N TRP A 37 8.03 6.09 -8.41
CA TRP A 37 8.45 6.96 -9.49
C TRP A 37 8.88 8.30 -8.93
N ASP A 38 10.07 8.76 -9.32
CA ASP A 38 10.59 10.05 -8.91
C ASP A 38 9.96 11.14 -9.75
N VAL A 39 9.28 12.06 -9.07
CA VAL A 39 8.47 13.10 -9.71
C VAL A 39 9.32 14.11 -10.48
N THR A 40 10.56 14.34 -10.03
CA THR A 40 11.47 15.34 -10.57
C THR A 40 12.21 14.83 -11.80
N THR A 41 12.85 13.68 -11.66
CA THR A 41 13.67 13.01 -12.70
C THR A 41 12.82 12.25 -13.70
N ARG A 42 11.57 11.95 -13.33
CA ARG A 42 10.58 11.30 -14.17
C ARG A 42 10.90 9.86 -14.54
N HIS A 43 11.59 9.16 -13.65
CA HIS A 43 11.98 7.78 -13.85
C HIS A 43 11.43 6.89 -12.74
N GLU A 44 11.21 5.62 -13.09
CA GLU A 44 10.99 4.59 -12.10
C GLU A 44 12.25 4.45 -11.26
N VAL A 45 12.10 4.63 -9.95
CA VAL A 45 13.20 4.48 -8.99
C VAL A 45 13.25 3.04 -8.52
N ARG A 46 12.08 2.43 -8.33
CA ARG A 46 11.97 1.13 -7.69
C ARG A 46 10.65 0.44 -7.98
N THR A 47 10.70 -0.89 -8.04
CA THR A 47 9.52 -1.75 -8.04
C THR A 47 9.57 -2.65 -6.82
N ILE A 48 8.54 -2.55 -5.98
CA ILE A 48 8.39 -3.32 -4.75
C ILE A 48 7.41 -4.46 -5.04
N PRO A 49 7.84 -5.73 -4.97
CA PRO A 49 6.91 -6.86 -5.09
C PRO A 49 6.02 -6.94 -3.84
N TYR A 50 4.72 -7.09 -4.05
CA TYR A 50 3.81 -7.48 -2.98
C TYR A 50 3.01 -8.71 -3.41
N TYR A 51 2.93 -9.69 -2.52
CA TYR A 51 2.35 -10.99 -2.84
C TYR A 51 0.90 -11.02 -2.43
N GLY A 52 0.02 -10.66 -3.35
CA GLY A 52 -1.41 -10.81 -3.20
C GLY A 52 -2.14 -10.09 -4.30
N SER A 53 -3.31 -10.61 -4.66
CA SER A 53 -4.32 -9.81 -5.33
C SER A 53 -4.70 -8.64 -4.41
N ASN A 54 -5.26 -7.59 -4.97
CA ASN A 54 -5.96 -6.49 -4.29
C ASN A 54 -7.37 -6.36 -4.86
N SER A 55 -7.78 -7.37 -5.64
CA SER A 55 -9.07 -7.49 -6.34
C SER A 55 -10.17 -8.14 -5.49
N PHE A 56 -9.91 -8.43 -4.21
CA PHE A 56 -10.96 -8.95 -3.32
C PHE A 56 -11.93 -7.84 -2.94
N SER A 57 -13.21 -8.15 -3.12
CA SER A 57 -14.34 -7.38 -2.64
C SER A 57 -14.60 -7.80 -1.19
N PHE A 58 -14.38 -6.89 -0.25
CA PHE A 58 -14.89 -7.09 1.11
C PHE A 58 -16.40 -6.85 1.06
N GLN A 59 -17.18 -7.69 1.72
CA GLN A 59 -18.64 -7.73 1.57
C GLN A 59 -19.27 -6.37 1.90
N GLY A 60 -19.89 -5.75 0.90
CA GLY A 60 -20.35 -4.35 0.91
C GLY A 60 -19.68 -3.58 -0.23
N ASN A 61 -20.41 -2.74 -0.95
CA ASN A 61 -19.86 -1.88 -2.00
C ASN A 61 -18.77 -0.97 -1.41
N HIS A 62 -17.51 -1.41 -1.43
CA HIS A 62 -16.37 -0.61 -1.04
C HIS A 62 -15.64 -0.15 -2.29
N ASP A 63 -16.25 0.82 -2.94
CA ASP A 63 -15.63 1.80 -3.85
C ASP A 63 -14.71 2.75 -3.05
N LEU A 64 -13.98 2.21 -2.06
CA LEU A 64 -13.57 2.92 -0.87
C LEU A 64 -12.05 2.82 -0.70
N GLY A 65 -11.39 3.95 -0.94
CA GLY A 65 -10.07 4.32 -0.41
C GLY A 65 -8.84 3.73 -1.10
N ASN A 66 -7.74 4.49 -1.03
CA ASN A 66 -6.41 4.04 -1.48
C ASN A 66 -5.94 2.87 -0.58
N ARG A 67 -5.66 1.70 -1.16
CA ARG A 67 -5.20 0.52 -0.39
C ARG A 67 -3.72 0.56 -0.04
N PHE A 68 -2.99 1.54 -0.55
CA PHE A 68 -1.65 1.90 -0.07
C PHE A 68 -1.51 3.40 0.12
N GLY A 69 -0.55 3.79 0.95
CA GLY A 69 -0.26 5.19 1.25
C GLY A 69 1.04 5.36 2.03
N PHE A 70 1.60 6.56 1.95
CA PHE A 70 2.79 6.94 2.70
C PHE A 70 2.43 7.37 4.12
N SER A 71 3.34 7.10 5.06
CA SER A 71 3.34 7.74 6.36
C SER A 71 3.56 9.25 6.21
N PRO A 72 3.13 10.09 7.17
CA PRO A 72 3.27 11.55 7.08
C PRO A 72 4.73 12.03 7.01
N ASP A 73 5.67 11.25 7.53
CA ASP A 73 7.12 11.52 7.42
C ASP A 73 7.71 11.04 6.09
N GLY A 74 6.93 10.36 5.24
CA GLY A 74 7.34 9.85 3.93
C GLY A 74 8.25 8.63 3.96
N HIS A 75 8.69 8.18 5.14
CA HIS A 75 9.68 7.09 5.25
C HIS A 75 9.07 5.69 5.14
N THR A 76 7.77 5.55 5.35
CA THR A 76 7.08 4.27 5.31
C THR A 76 6.01 4.27 4.22
N LEU A 77 5.99 3.24 3.40
CA LEU A 77 4.86 2.91 2.53
C LEU A 77 4.09 1.75 3.17
N ALA A 78 2.77 1.89 3.32
CA ALA A 78 1.90 0.81 3.77
C ALA A 78 0.98 0.37 2.63
N ALA A 79 0.73 -0.93 2.50
CA ALA A 79 -0.29 -1.46 1.58
C ALA A 79 -1.03 -2.64 2.20
N SER A 80 -2.34 -2.67 1.98
CA SER A 80 -3.21 -3.78 2.34
C SER A 80 -3.41 -4.73 1.16
N TYR A 81 -3.32 -6.03 1.43
CA TYR A 81 -3.55 -7.09 0.43
C TYR A 81 -3.97 -8.39 1.12
N CYS A 82 -4.29 -9.43 0.34
CA CYS A 82 -4.58 -10.75 0.88
C CYS A 82 -3.50 -11.75 0.55
N LEU A 83 -3.12 -12.55 1.54
CA LEU A 83 -2.19 -13.67 1.34
C LEU A 83 -2.87 -14.92 0.75
N GLU A 84 -4.20 -15.03 0.89
CA GLU A 84 -4.94 -16.21 0.43
C GLU A 84 -6.29 -15.77 -0.13
N GLU A 85 -6.36 -15.72 -1.46
CA GLU A 85 -7.61 -15.53 -2.19
C GLU A 85 -8.43 -16.82 -2.11
N THR A 86 -9.71 -16.71 -1.77
CA THR A 86 -10.66 -17.78 -2.03
C THR A 86 -11.41 -17.49 -3.32
N SER A 87 -11.96 -18.52 -3.96
CA SER A 87 -12.68 -18.43 -5.24
C SER A 87 -13.89 -17.48 -5.26
N TYR A 88 -14.27 -16.91 -4.12
CA TYR A 88 -15.42 -16.02 -3.95
C TYR A 88 -15.04 -14.53 -3.84
N SER A 89 -13.86 -14.13 -4.31
CA SER A 89 -13.35 -12.75 -4.19
C SER A 89 -13.31 -12.26 -2.74
N TYR A 90 -13.24 -13.19 -1.78
CA TYR A 90 -13.13 -12.92 -0.36
C TYR A 90 -11.74 -13.29 0.13
N CYS A 91 -11.15 -12.39 0.91
CA CYS A 91 -9.85 -12.57 1.50
C CYS A 91 -9.94 -13.25 2.87
N SER A 92 -9.42 -14.47 2.99
CA SER A 92 -9.41 -15.21 4.27
C SER A 92 -8.25 -14.80 5.18
N LYS A 93 -7.18 -14.22 4.62
CA LYS A 93 -5.96 -13.81 5.34
C LYS A 93 -5.53 -12.40 4.94
N PRO A 94 -6.29 -11.36 5.33
CA PRO A 94 -5.93 -10.00 5.01
C PRO A 94 -4.73 -9.57 5.85
N VAL A 95 -3.85 -8.81 5.21
CA VAL A 95 -2.66 -8.26 5.85
C VAL A 95 -2.40 -6.85 5.38
N ILE A 96 -1.66 -6.12 6.21
CA ILE A 96 -1.03 -4.85 5.83
C ILE A 96 0.47 -5.05 5.91
N ARG A 97 1.19 -4.78 4.82
CA ARG A 97 2.66 -4.76 4.82
C ARG A 97 3.17 -3.34 4.74
N PHE A 98 4.33 -3.15 5.35
CA PHE A 98 5.03 -1.89 5.44
C PHE A 98 6.39 -2.06 4.81
N TRP A 99 6.80 -1.07 4.04
CA TRP A 99 8.11 -0.98 3.44
C TRP A 99 8.75 0.34 3.79
N ASP A 100 10.07 0.34 3.87
CA ASP A 100 10.84 1.56 3.83
C ASP A 100 10.67 2.19 2.44
N ALA A 101 10.20 3.42 2.37
CA ALA A 101 9.94 4.11 1.12
C ALA A 101 11.22 4.41 0.31
N THR A 102 12.36 4.50 1.00
CA THR A 102 13.65 4.82 0.39
C THR A 102 14.33 3.56 -0.12
N THR A 103 14.41 2.53 0.72
CA THR A 103 15.12 1.29 0.44
C THR A 103 14.23 0.21 -0.16
N GLY A 104 12.90 0.36 -0.12
CA GLY A 104 11.94 -0.66 -0.53
C GLY A 104 11.98 -1.95 0.29
N GLU A 105 12.74 -1.96 1.38
CA GLU A 105 12.87 -3.14 2.23
C GLU A 105 11.58 -3.37 3.02
N SER A 106 11.17 -4.62 3.15
CA SER A 106 10.03 -4.99 3.96
C SER A 106 10.35 -4.76 5.44
N LEU A 107 9.58 -3.89 6.09
CA LEU A 107 9.72 -3.59 7.51
C LEU A 107 8.97 -4.62 8.37
N TYR A 108 7.65 -4.73 8.18
CA TYR A 108 6.80 -5.66 8.93
C TYR A 108 5.48 -5.94 8.22
N THR A 109 4.74 -6.93 8.72
CA THR A 109 3.43 -7.33 8.21
C THR A 109 2.48 -7.55 9.38
N LEU A 110 1.30 -6.92 9.32
CA LEU A 110 0.24 -7.04 10.32
C LEU A 110 -0.88 -7.92 9.79
N ARG A 111 -1.39 -8.82 10.63
CA ARG A 111 -2.66 -9.53 10.37
C ARG A 111 -3.81 -8.62 10.75
N SER A 112 -4.17 -7.74 9.83
CA SER A 112 -5.31 -6.86 9.96
C SER A 112 -5.87 -6.61 8.57
N CYS A 113 -7.14 -6.23 8.52
CA CYS A 113 -7.80 -5.99 7.25
C CYS A 113 -7.89 -4.52 6.87
N CYS A 114 -7.80 -4.35 5.56
CA CYS A 114 -8.47 -3.33 4.78
C CYS A 114 -7.81 -1.94 4.84
N LEU A 115 -8.58 -0.84 4.76
CA LEU A 115 -8.01 0.52 4.67
C LEU A 115 -7.16 0.85 5.89
N VAL A 116 -6.12 1.64 5.62
CA VAL A 116 -5.17 2.11 6.61
C VAL A 116 -5.11 3.63 6.60
N ALA A 117 -5.09 4.21 7.79
CA ALA A 117 -4.88 5.64 7.96
C ALA A 117 -3.80 5.87 9.00
N PHE A 118 -2.73 6.56 8.59
CA PHE A 118 -1.76 7.08 9.53
C PHE A 118 -2.35 8.31 10.22
N SER A 119 -2.16 8.42 11.54
CA SER A 119 -2.39 9.67 12.25
C SER A 119 -1.48 10.77 11.68
N PRO A 120 -1.88 12.06 11.67
CA PRO A 120 -1.07 13.14 11.12
C PRO A 120 0.35 13.25 11.69
N ASN A 121 0.56 12.84 12.94
CA ASN A 121 1.87 12.82 13.60
C ASN A 121 2.68 11.52 13.35
N GLY A 122 2.17 10.60 12.53
CA GLY A 122 2.82 9.32 12.17
C GLY A 122 2.87 8.27 13.28
N GLN A 123 2.38 8.55 14.49
CA GLN A 123 2.57 7.66 15.64
C GLN A 123 1.59 6.49 15.70
N LEU A 124 0.40 6.66 15.10
CA LEU A 124 -0.68 5.69 15.12
C LEU A 124 -1.05 5.29 13.69
N LEU A 125 -1.47 4.03 13.57
CA LEU A 125 -2.13 3.52 12.39
C LEU A 125 -3.50 2.95 12.79
N ALA A 126 -4.55 3.45 12.16
CA ALA A 126 -5.87 2.84 12.24
C ALA A 126 -6.09 1.88 11.07
N SER A 127 -6.72 0.74 11.34
CA SER A 127 -7.25 -0.16 10.31
C SER A 127 -8.75 -0.34 10.46
N GLU A 128 -9.49 -0.58 9.37
CA GLU A 128 -10.97 -0.69 9.39
C GLU A 128 -11.51 -1.83 10.26
N SER A 129 -10.68 -2.82 10.57
CA SER A 129 -10.93 -3.85 11.58
C SER A 129 -11.07 -3.31 13.02
N GLY A 130 -10.92 -2.00 13.23
CA GLY A 130 -11.07 -1.32 14.52
C GLY A 130 -9.81 -1.32 15.38
N PHE A 131 -8.68 -1.80 14.85
CA PHE A 131 -7.41 -1.81 15.57
C PHE A 131 -6.64 -0.50 15.38
N LEU A 132 -6.05 -0.02 16.48
CA LEU A 132 -5.07 1.07 16.51
C LEU A 132 -3.70 0.50 16.86
N TRP A 133 -2.69 0.85 16.08
CA TRP A 133 -1.33 0.37 16.25
C TRP A 133 -0.38 1.53 16.52
N TYR A 134 0.50 1.38 17.52
CA TYR A 134 1.61 2.30 17.74
C TYR A 134 2.75 1.98 16.78
N VAL A 135 2.98 2.84 15.80
CA VAL A 135 4.04 2.68 14.79
C VAL A 135 5.41 2.55 15.45
N GLY A 136 5.69 3.33 16.51
CA GLY A 136 6.95 3.24 17.25
C GLY A 136 7.18 1.92 18.00
N HIS A 137 6.12 1.18 18.37
CA HIS A 137 6.24 -0.16 18.95
C HIS A 137 6.43 -1.24 17.88
N LEU A 138 5.88 -1.02 16.68
CA LEU A 138 6.07 -1.88 15.51
C LEU A 138 7.52 -1.80 14.97
N MET A 139 8.20 -0.67 15.20
CA MET A 139 9.55 -0.36 14.71
C MET A 139 10.68 -0.82 15.64
N LYS A 140 10.38 -1.33 16.84
CA LYS A 140 11.39 -1.86 17.78
C LYS A 140 11.39 -3.38 17.72
N LYS A 141 12.46 -3.96 17.17
CA LYS A 141 12.78 -5.39 17.35
C LYS A 141 13.27 -5.65 18.77
#